data_AF-A0A3Z4WA10-F1
#
_entry.id   AF-A0A3Z4WA10-F1
#
_cell.length_a   1.000
_cell.length_b   1.000
_cell.length_c   1.000
_cell.angle_alpha   90.00
_cell.angle_beta   90.00
_cell.angle_gamma   90.00
#
_symmetry.space_group_name_H-M   'P 1'
#
loop_
_entity.id
_entity.type
_entity.pdbx_description
1 polymer ?
#
loop_
_entity_poly.entity_id
_entity_poly.type
_entity_poly.pdbx_seq_one_letter_code
_entity_poly.pdbx_strand_id
1 'polypeptide(L)'
;MYVWSAKANGFFPISEKEKFEASGLWPDDGVIVSEEEHKKLFMDIPPGKQIGTLNGKPALIDIPQPTKKELIAIAEVKKSQLREKADSEISWRQDAVDADIATDEEATTLTQWKKYRVLLMRVDTSTAPDIEWPTPPAVQAR
;
A
#
# COMPACT_ATOMS: atom_id res chain seq x y z
N MET A 1 -21.92 24.64 4.63
CA MET A 1 -21.23 24.52 5.93
C MET A 1 -20.97 23.04 6.20
N TYR A 2 -19.89 22.72 6.91
CA TYR A 2 -19.48 21.35 7.24
C TYR A 2 -19.33 21.17 8.76
N VAL A 3 -19.29 19.92 9.19
CA VAL A 3 -18.87 19.50 10.52
C VAL A 3 -17.62 18.63 10.40
N TRP A 4 -16.55 18.99 11.09
CA TRP A 4 -15.36 18.15 11.21
C TRP A 4 -15.48 17.26 12.44
N SER A 5 -15.26 15.96 12.27
CA SER A 5 -15.11 15.01 13.39
C SER A 5 -13.65 14.62 13.51
N ALA A 6 -13.07 14.83 14.70
CA ALA A 6 -11.71 14.43 14.99
C ALA A 6 -11.60 12.90 15.11
N LYS A 7 -12.61 12.25 15.70
CA LYS A 7 -12.70 10.79 15.84
C LYS A 7 -12.80 10.09 14.48
N ALA A 8 -13.62 10.61 13.57
CA ALA A 8 -13.76 10.07 12.22
C ALA A 8 -12.69 10.60 11.25
N ASN A 9 -11.89 11.58 11.68
CA ASN A 9 -10.91 12.31 10.88
C ASN A 9 -11.46 12.74 9.51
N GLY A 10 -12.66 13.35 9.52
CA GLY A 10 -13.43 13.59 8.31
C GLY A 10 -14.46 14.71 8.41
N PHE A 11 -14.85 15.22 7.23
CA PHE A 11 -15.89 16.24 7.08
C PHE A 11 -17.25 15.61 6.79
N PHE A 12 -18.27 16.16 7.44
CA PHE A 12 -19.68 15.80 7.29
C PHE A 12 -20.44 17.02 6.77
N PRO A 13 -21.06 16.95 5.58
CA PRO A 13 -21.82 18.07 5.06
C PRO A 13 -23.12 18.24 5.87
N ILE A 14 -23.38 19.46 6.35
CA ILE A 14 -24.59 19.74 7.13
C ILE A 14 -25.86 19.51 6.29
N SER A 15 -25.79 19.66 4.97
CA SER A 15 -26.88 19.36 4.05
C SER A 15 -27.32 17.89 4.06
N GLU A 16 -26.47 16.97 4.51
CA GLU A 16 -26.80 15.53 4.63
C GLU A 16 -27.03 15.09 6.08
N LYS A 17 -27.13 16.03 7.04
CA LYS A 17 -27.21 15.73 8.47
C LYS A 17 -28.28 14.69 8.81
N GLU A 18 -29.51 14.87 8.33
CA GLU A 18 -30.64 13.98 8.63
C GLU A 18 -30.37 12.53 8.21
N LYS A 19 -29.69 12.33 7.07
CA LYS A 19 -29.32 11.01 6.55
C LYS A 19 -28.28 10.31 7.43
N PHE A 20 -27.28 11.06 7.89
CA PHE A 20 -26.25 10.55 8.79
C PHE A 20 -26.82 10.27 10.19
N GLU A 21 -27.70 11.12 10.72
CA GLU A 21 -28.40 10.90 12.00
C GLU A 21 -29.30 9.65 11.92
N ALA A 22 -30.07 9.49 10.84
CA ALA A 22 -30.91 8.31 10.63
C ALA A 22 -30.10 7.00 10.55
N SER A 23 -28.84 7.07 10.12
CA SER A 23 -27.92 5.92 10.06
C SER A 23 -27.07 5.75 11.33
N GLY A 24 -27.20 6.63 12.33
CA GLY A 24 -26.37 6.62 13.54
C GLY A 24 -24.89 6.97 13.30
N LEU A 25 -24.57 7.62 12.17
CA LEU A 25 -23.23 7.96 11.73
C LEU A 25 -22.88 9.44 11.92
N TRP A 26 -23.83 10.27 12.37
CA TRP A 26 -23.56 11.67 12.65
C TRP A 26 -22.61 11.79 13.86
N PRO A 27 -21.51 12.55 13.75
CA PRO A 27 -20.50 12.61 14.81
C PRO A 27 -20.99 13.38 16.04
N ASP A 28 -20.68 12.86 17.23
CA ASP A 28 -20.93 13.52 18.52
C ASP A 28 -19.85 14.56 18.88
N ASP A 29 -18.67 14.46 18.26
CA ASP A 29 -17.50 15.31 18.47
C ASP A 29 -17.35 16.42 17.41
N GLY A 30 -18.42 16.68 16.67
CA GLY A 30 -18.43 17.58 15.52
C GLY A 30 -18.11 19.03 15.84
N VAL A 31 -17.13 19.61 15.13
CA VAL A 31 -16.82 21.05 15.14
C VAL A 31 -17.29 21.67 13.82
N ILE A 32 -18.04 22.77 13.90
CA ILE A 32 -18.54 23.48 12.70
C ILE A 32 -17.37 24.11 11.94
N VAL A 33 -17.36 23.93 10.62
CA VAL A 33 -16.36 24.47 9.69
C VAL A 33 -17.07 25.17 8.53
N SER A 34 -16.60 26.36 8.17
CA SER A 34 -17.14 27.09 7.02
C SER A 34 -16.78 26.45 5.68
N GLU A 35 -17.55 26.77 4.63
CA GLU A 35 -17.24 26.28 3.28
C GLU A 35 -15.90 26.82 2.78
N GLU A 36 -15.54 28.04 3.17
CA GLU A 36 -14.25 28.65 2.83
C GLU A 36 -13.08 27.95 3.53
N GLU A 37 -13.20 27.61 4.81
CA GLU A 37 -12.16 26.84 5.55
C GLU A 37 -12.00 25.43 4.98
N HIS A 38 -13.13 24.76 4.71
CA HIS A 38 -13.13 23.47 4.02
C HIS A 38 -12.43 23.58 2.66
N LYS A 39 -12.86 24.51 1.81
CA LYS A 39 -12.30 24.71 0.47
C LYS A 39 -10.79 25.01 0.51
N LYS A 40 -10.33 25.84 1.45
CA LYS A 40 -8.90 26.15 1.62
C LYS A 40 -8.05 24.90 1.90
N LEU A 41 -8.56 23.96 2.70
CA LEU A 41 -7.85 22.73 3.03
C LEU A 41 -7.74 21.76 1.85
N PHE A 42 -8.66 21.83 0.88
CA PHE A 42 -8.66 20.96 -0.31
C PHE A 42 -8.06 21.62 -1.57
N MET A 43 -7.85 22.94 -1.57
CA MET A 43 -7.38 23.67 -2.76
C MET A 43 -5.90 23.41 -3.06
N ASP A 44 -5.06 23.29 -2.04
CA ASP A 44 -3.62 23.05 -2.18
C ASP A 44 -3.10 22.24 -0.98
N ILE A 45 -3.07 20.91 -1.14
CA ILE A 45 -2.46 20.00 -0.16
C ILE A 45 -1.02 19.74 -0.61
N PRO A 46 0.00 20.26 0.11
CA PRO A 46 1.38 20.04 -0.27
C PRO A 46 1.76 18.55 -0.25
N PRO A 47 2.74 18.10 -1.06
CA PRO A 47 3.27 16.75 -0.98
C PRO A 47 3.71 16.40 0.45
N GLY A 48 3.31 15.24 0.94
CA GLY A 48 3.63 14.79 2.30
C GLY A 48 2.69 15.31 3.40
N LYS A 49 1.70 16.15 3.05
CA LYS A 49 0.65 16.59 3.97
C LYS A 49 -0.68 15.89 3.67
N GLN A 50 -1.53 15.81 4.69
CA GLN A 50 -2.93 15.42 4.57
C GLN A 50 -3.79 16.26 5.51
N ILE A 51 -5.11 16.28 5.28
CA ILE A 51 -6.03 16.86 6.26
C ILE A 51 -6.15 15.88 7.44
N GLY A 52 -5.81 16.37 8.63
CA GLY A 52 -6.02 15.67 9.87
C GLY A 52 -6.47 16.62 10.96
N THR A 53 -6.36 16.18 12.21
CA THR A 53 -6.80 16.98 13.36
C THR A 53 -5.61 17.67 14.04
N LEU A 54 -5.72 18.98 14.25
CA LEU A 54 -4.86 19.76 15.15
C LEU A 54 -5.75 20.56 16.11
N ASN A 55 -5.62 20.32 17.42
CA ASN A 55 -6.44 20.96 18.47
C ASN A 55 -7.96 20.84 18.23
N GLY A 56 -8.42 19.67 17.78
CA GLY A 56 -9.84 19.38 17.53
C GLY A 56 -10.42 20.00 16.24
N LYS A 57 -9.59 20.69 15.44
CA LYS A 57 -9.99 21.30 14.17
C LYS A 57 -9.26 20.65 12.99
N PRO A 58 -9.82 20.71 11.78
CA PRO A 58 -9.12 20.22 10.60
C PRO A 58 -7.93 21.13 10.28
N ALA A 59 -6.79 20.50 10.01
CA ALA A 59 -5.57 21.18 9.63
C ALA A 59 -4.72 20.27 8.72
N LEU A 60 -3.81 20.87 7.96
CA LEU A 60 -2.80 20.12 7.22
C LEU A 60 -1.73 19.61 8.18
N ILE A 61 -1.68 18.29 8.37
CA ILE A 61 -0.67 17.59 9.17
C ILE A 61 0.25 16.79 8.26
N ASP A 62 1.41 16.40 8.78
CA ASP A 62 2.26 15.44 8.09
C ASP A 62 1.55 14.09 7.95
N ILE A 63 1.68 13.46 6.78
CA ILE A 63 1.24 12.09 6.59
C ILE A 63 2.03 11.23 7.60
N PRO A 64 1.37 10.50 8.51
CA PRO A 64 2.05 9.69 9.49
C PRO A 64 2.88 8.65 8.75
N GLN A 65 4.16 8.55 9.11
CA GLN A 65 5.01 7.50 8.59
C GLN A 65 4.49 6.15 9.10
N PRO A 66 4.51 5.09 8.27
CA PRO A 66 4.15 3.77 8.73
C PRO A 66 5.00 3.36 9.94
N THR A 67 4.34 2.76 10.93
CA THR A 67 5.02 2.16 12.07
C THR A 67 5.93 1.02 11.63
N LYS A 68 6.91 0.65 12.47
CA LYS A 68 7.77 -0.52 12.20
C LYS A 68 6.95 -1.78 11.90
N LYS A 69 5.85 -2.01 12.62
CA LYS A 69 4.96 -3.15 12.40
C LYS A 69 4.29 -3.11 11.03
N GLU A 70 3.82 -1.94 10.60
CA GLU A 70 3.22 -1.76 9.27
C GLU A 70 4.27 -1.92 8.17
N LEU A 71 5.49 -1.41 8.36
CA LEU A 71 6.59 -1.61 7.41
C LEU A 71 6.94 -3.10 7.24
N ILE A 72 6.96 -3.86 8.32
CA ILE A 72 7.16 -5.32 8.28
C ILE A 72 6.01 -5.99 7.52
N ALA A 73 4.76 -5.61 7.80
CA ALA A 73 3.60 -6.18 7.09
C ALA A 73 3.65 -5.88 5.58
N ILE A 74 4.01 -4.65 5.19
CA ILE A 74 4.22 -4.27 3.79
C ILE A 74 5.33 -5.11 3.16
N ALA A 75 6.44 -5.32 3.86
CA ALA A 75 7.55 -6.15 3.39
C ALA A 75 7.13 -7.61 3.18
N GLU A 76 6.34 -8.19 4.09
CA GLU A 76 5.82 -9.56 3.93
C GLU A 76 4.88 -9.70 2.73
N VAL A 77 3.98 -8.73 2.52
CA VAL A 77 3.13 -8.70 1.32
C VAL A 77 3.97 -8.67 0.06
N LYS A 78 5.00 -7.80 0.01
CA LYS A 78 5.93 -7.72 -1.11
C LYS A 78 6.67 -9.05 -1.33
N LYS A 79 7.13 -9.70 -0.26
CA LYS A 79 7.80 -11.01 -0.34
C LYS A 79 6.88 -12.08 -0.93
N SER A 80 5.60 -12.12 -0.55
CA SER A 80 4.63 -13.05 -1.14
C SER A 80 4.41 -12.78 -2.63
N GLN A 81 4.21 -11.53 -3.03
CA GLN A 81 4.03 -11.16 -4.44
C GLN A 81 5.23 -11.55 -5.31
N LEU A 82 6.45 -11.29 -4.83
CA LEU A 82 7.67 -11.67 -5.53
C LEU A 82 7.84 -13.19 -5.63
N ARG A 83 7.43 -13.93 -4.59
CA ARG A 83 7.42 -15.40 -4.60
C ARG A 83 6.42 -15.94 -5.61
N GLU A 84 5.19 -15.43 -5.62
CA GLU A 84 4.15 -15.84 -6.57
C GLU A 84 4.61 -15.63 -8.02
N LYS A 85 5.24 -14.49 -8.31
CA LYS A 85 5.86 -14.26 -9.61
C LYS A 85 6.93 -15.30 -9.93
N ALA A 86 7.86 -15.55 -9.01
CA ALA A 86 8.90 -16.56 -9.22
C ALA A 86 8.32 -17.96 -9.45
N ASP A 87 7.29 -18.34 -8.70
CA ASP A 87 6.60 -19.63 -8.87
C ASP A 87 5.95 -19.72 -10.25
N SER A 88 5.30 -18.66 -10.74
CA SER A 88 4.72 -18.63 -12.09
C SER A 88 5.77 -18.77 -13.20
N GLU A 89 6.95 -18.15 -13.05
CA GLU A 89 8.04 -18.22 -14.04
C GLU A 89 8.76 -19.58 -14.02
N ILE A 90 8.81 -20.22 -12.85
CA ILE A 90 9.38 -21.56 -12.67
C ILE A 90 8.45 -22.62 -13.26
N SER A 91 7.14 -22.53 -13.03
CA SER A 91 6.19 -23.60 -13.37
C SER A 91 6.29 -24.00 -14.85
N TRP A 92 6.05 -23.06 -15.77
CA TRP A 92 5.98 -23.41 -17.20
C TRP A 92 7.35 -23.82 -17.78
N ARG A 93 8.45 -23.25 -17.26
CA ARG A 93 9.81 -23.63 -17.70
C ARG A 93 10.19 -25.00 -17.19
N GLN A 94 9.73 -25.36 -15.98
CA GLN A 94 9.89 -26.71 -15.48
C GLN A 94 9.12 -27.70 -16.37
N ASP A 95 7.88 -27.37 -16.75
CA ASP A 95 7.10 -28.19 -17.68
C ASP A 95 7.81 -28.37 -19.03
N ALA A 96 8.43 -27.31 -19.58
CA ALA A 96 9.19 -27.39 -20.83
C ALA A 96 10.45 -28.28 -20.71
N VAL A 97 11.15 -28.22 -19.57
CA VAL A 97 12.32 -29.08 -19.30
C VAL A 97 11.87 -30.53 -19.11
N ASP A 98 10.80 -30.77 -18.37
CA ASP A 98 10.28 -32.12 -18.10
C ASP A 98 9.74 -32.79 -19.38
N ALA A 99 9.24 -31.99 -20.33
CA ALA A 99 8.81 -32.44 -21.65
C ALA A 99 9.95 -32.51 -22.69
N ASP A 100 11.19 -32.20 -22.31
CA ASP A 100 12.38 -32.19 -23.19
C ASP A 100 12.24 -31.27 -24.42
N ILE A 101 11.50 -30.16 -24.27
CA ILE A 101 11.26 -29.14 -25.32
C ILE A 101 11.78 -27.75 -24.95
N ALA A 102 12.40 -27.60 -23.77
CA ALA A 102 12.95 -26.33 -23.33
C ALA A 102 14.12 -25.88 -24.22
N THR A 103 14.21 -24.57 -24.48
CA THR A 103 15.44 -24.01 -25.06
C THR A 103 16.56 -23.90 -24.01
N ASP A 104 17.81 -23.78 -24.46
CA ASP A 104 18.96 -23.56 -23.57
C ASP A 104 18.78 -22.29 -22.70
N GLU A 105 18.18 -21.25 -23.26
CA GLU A 105 17.83 -20.02 -22.55
C GLU A 105 16.75 -20.26 -21.49
N GLU A 106 15.72 -21.04 -21.79
CA GLU A 106 14.66 -21.38 -20.83
C GLU A 106 15.21 -22.20 -19.66
N ALA A 107 16.04 -23.20 -19.94
CA ALA A 107 16.70 -24.01 -18.89
C ALA A 107 17.65 -23.15 -18.02
N THR A 108 18.40 -22.25 -18.63
CA THR A 108 19.26 -21.29 -17.93
C THR A 108 18.42 -20.35 -17.04
N THR A 109 17.33 -19.81 -17.59
CA THR A 109 16.44 -18.87 -16.90
C THR A 109 15.69 -19.56 -15.75
N LEU A 110 15.28 -20.82 -15.91
CA LEU A 110 14.69 -21.65 -14.85
C LEU A 110 15.65 -21.76 -13.65
N THR A 111 16.92 -22.02 -13.90
CA THR A 111 17.95 -22.11 -12.85
C THR A 111 18.11 -20.78 -12.11
N GLN A 112 18.10 -19.66 -12.84
CA GLN A 112 18.16 -18.33 -12.25
C GLN A 112 16.93 -18.02 -11.38
N TRP A 113 15.71 -18.35 -11.84
CA TRP A 113 14.49 -18.16 -11.05
C TRP A 113 14.45 -19.04 -9.79
N LYS A 114 14.89 -20.30 -9.87
CA LYS A 114 15.01 -21.17 -8.69
C LYS A 114 15.98 -20.58 -7.66
N LYS A 115 17.15 -20.09 -8.10
CA LYS A 115 18.12 -19.40 -7.23
C LYS A 115 17.52 -18.15 -6.61
N TYR A 116 16.87 -17.31 -7.42
CA TYR A 116 16.16 -16.11 -6.97
C TYR A 116 15.13 -16.42 -5.88
N ARG A 117 14.26 -17.42 -6.09
CA ARG A 117 13.24 -17.82 -5.11
C ARG A 117 13.86 -18.23 -3.78
N VAL A 118 14.96 -19.00 -3.80
CA VAL A 118 15.67 -19.39 -2.57
C VAL A 118 16.26 -18.18 -1.85
N LEU A 119 16.88 -17.25 -2.57
CA LEU A 119 17.41 -16.02 -1.99
C LEU A 119 16.29 -15.16 -1.39
N LEU A 120 15.18 -15.01 -2.12
CA LEU A 120 14.00 -14.28 -1.68
C LEU A 120 13.44 -14.87 -0.38
N MET A 121 13.32 -16.19 -0.27
CA MET A 121 12.82 -16.84 0.93
C MET A 121 13.68 -16.60 2.17
N ARG A 122 14.98 -16.33 2.00
CA ARG A 122 15.94 -16.00 3.07
C ARG A 122 15.92 -14.54 3.50
N VAL A 123 15.21 -13.67 2.79
CA VAL A 123 15.06 -12.25 3.17
C VAL A 123 14.35 -12.17 4.52
N ASP A 124 14.96 -11.46 5.48
CA ASP A 124 14.35 -11.10 6.75
C ASP A 124 13.58 -9.78 6.60
N THR A 125 12.25 -9.84 6.71
CA THR A 125 11.37 -8.67 6.58
C THR A 125 11.35 -7.81 7.85
N SER A 126 11.86 -8.32 8.97
CA SER A 126 11.91 -7.60 10.24
C SER A 126 12.84 -6.39 10.18
N THR A 127 13.75 -6.33 9.19
CA THR A 127 14.67 -5.21 8.99
C THR A 127 14.04 -4.02 8.25
N ALA A 128 12.78 -4.09 7.83
CA ALA A 128 12.09 -3.01 7.11
C ALA A 128 12.25 -1.63 7.80
N PRO A 129 12.52 -0.53 7.07
CA PRO A 129 12.50 -0.43 5.60
C PRO A 129 13.81 -0.87 4.92
N ASP A 130 14.86 -1.12 5.68
CA ASP A 130 16.22 -1.41 5.21
C ASP A 130 16.35 -2.89 4.80
N ILE A 131 15.68 -3.26 3.71
CA ILE A 131 15.71 -4.62 3.14
C ILE A 131 16.38 -4.60 1.78
N GLU A 132 17.43 -5.40 1.64
CA GLU A 132 18.06 -5.72 0.36
C GLU A 132 17.28 -6.84 -0.33
N TRP A 133 16.47 -6.48 -1.32
CA TRP A 133 15.73 -7.45 -2.11
C TRP A 133 16.63 -8.05 -3.20
N PRO A 134 16.59 -9.38 -3.43
CA PRO A 134 17.29 -9.95 -4.58
C PRO A 134 16.71 -9.41 -5.89
N THR A 135 17.56 -9.28 -6.91
CA THR A 135 17.13 -8.85 -8.25
C THR A 135 16.49 -10.02 -9.00
N PRO A 136 15.26 -9.88 -9.53
CA PRO A 136 14.66 -10.93 -10.34
C PRO A 136 15.42 -11.11 -11.67
N PRO A 137 15.46 -12.34 -12.22
CA PRO A 137 15.99 -12.56 -13.58
C PRO A 137 15.24 -11.74 -14.63
N ALA A 138 15.92 -11.39 -15.71
CA ALA A 138 15.27 -10.73 -16.85
C ALA A 138 14.26 -11.69 -17.48
N VAL A 139 13.02 -11.23 -17.64
CA VAL A 139 12.02 -11.91 -18.47
C VAL A 139 12.24 -11.40 -19.89
N GLN A 140 12.58 -12.26 -20.84
CA GLN A 140 12.53 -11.86 -22.24
C GLN A 140 11.08 -11.51 -22.57
N ALA A 141 10.87 -10.28 -23.04
CA ALA A 141 9.63 -9.94 -23.72
C ALA A 141 9.57 -10.78 -24.99
N ARG A 142 8.46 -11.51 -25.18
CA ARG A 142 8.15 -12.19 -26.43
C ARG A 142 7.91 -11.18 -27.54
#